data_AF-A0A1U9NU21-F1
#
_entry.id   AF-A0A1U9NU21-F1
#
_cell.length_a   1.000
_cell.length_b   1.000
_cell.length_c   1.000
_cell.angle_alpha   90.00
_cell.angle_beta   90.00
_cell.angle_gamma   90.00
#
_symmetry.space_group_name_H-M   'P 1'
#
loop_
_entity.id
_entity.type
_entity.pdbx_description
1 polymer ?
#
loop_
_entity_poly.entity_id
_entity_poly.type
_entity_poly.pdbx_seq_one_letter_code
_entity_poly.pdbx_strand_id
1 'polypeptide(L)'
;MSDSRAPEGDDYSATVLGSHWFSGPPAPAGPVEPDRVEGSVLRFGPGVTAAMPAPFPLDAAVAVAAAPRRRRGAGLRRYALAAVVLAAVLAYLGWQRFGPGIEVHDVAVSTDPAGPGCDATADVVAVVGTDGRPGTLTYRWVRSDGTKSEELTERVPRGQREARLHLLWTFQGTGNYQAKAELQLLSPAQRTASVNFTYRCSR
;
A
#
# COMPACT_ATOMS: atom_id res chain seq x y z
N MET A 1 47.46 15.53 -29.35
CA MET A 1 47.42 14.66 -30.55
C MET A 1 47.05 13.28 -30.08
N SER A 2 46.07 12.63 -30.75
CA SER A 2 45.51 11.30 -30.45
C SER A 2 44.85 11.17 -29.06
N ASP A 3 43.54 10.96 -28.87
CA ASP A 3 42.43 10.38 -29.67
C ASP A 3 42.37 8.84 -29.71
N SER A 4 41.13 8.34 -29.59
CA SER A 4 40.58 7.07 -30.09
C SER A 4 40.75 5.76 -29.27
N ARG A 5 39.75 5.46 -28.41
CA ARG A 5 38.60 4.60 -28.80
C ARG A 5 37.58 4.33 -27.68
N ALA A 6 36.30 4.46 -28.03
CA ALA A 6 35.19 3.74 -27.41
C ALA A 6 34.88 2.45 -28.23
N PRO A 7 34.14 1.51 -27.62
CA PRO A 7 32.88 1.02 -28.20
C PRO A 7 31.75 1.24 -27.17
N GLU A 8 30.55 1.75 -27.46
CA GLU A 8 29.62 1.52 -28.59
C GLU A 8 29.16 0.07 -28.70
N GLY A 9 27.93 -0.20 -28.26
CA GLY A 9 27.31 -1.53 -28.25
C GLY A 9 26.33 -1.72 -27.10
N ASP A 10 25.06 -1.34 -27.30
CA ASP A 10 23.95 -2.30 -27.37
C ASP A 10 22.58 -1.59 -27.16
N ASP A 11 21.93 -1.27 -28.29
CA ASP A 11 20.55 -0.78 -28.36
C ASP A 11 19.54 -1.82 -27.84
N TYR A 12 19.15 -1.72 -26.57
CA TYR A 12 18.03 -2.51 -26.04
C TYR A 12 16.66 -1.90 -26.41
N SER A 13 16.38 -1.87 -27.72
CA SER A 13 15.10 -1.43 -28.30
C SER A 13 13.99 -2.47 -28.12
N ALA A 14 13.35 -2.47 -26.95
CA ALA A 14 12.20 -3.33 -26.65
C ALA A 14 10.84 -2.69 -27.01
N THR A 15 10.64 -2.30 -28.27
CA THR A 15 9.34 -1.84 -28.79
C THR A 15 9.06 -2.36 -30.21
N VAL A 16 7.76 -2.48 -30.53
CA VAL A 16 7.20 -2.82 -31.85
C VAL A 16 7.31 -4.30 -32.28
N LEU A 17 6.46 -5.13 -31.68
CA LEU A 17 6.00 -6.40 -32.27
C LEU A 17 4.47 -6.43 -32.27
N GLY A 18 3.84 -6.51 -33.47
CA GLY A 18 2.44 -6.92 -33.59
C GLY A 18 1.40 -5.96 -34.19
N SER A 19 1.71 -5.15 -35.21
CA SER A 19 0.70 -4.35 -35.93
C SER A 19 0.79 -4.44 -37.46
N HIS A 20 0.63 -5.64 -38.04
CA HIS A 20 0.51 -5.83 -39.50
C HIS A 20 -0.31 -7.08 -39.91
N TRP A 21 -1.60 -7.18 -39.55
CA TRP A 21 -2.47 -8.21 -40.15
C TRP A 21 -3.92 -7.77 -40.40
N PHE A 22 -4.10 -6.59 -41.02
CA PHE A 22 -5.36 -6.24 -41.67
C PHE A 22 -5.11 -5.60 -43.04
N SER A 23 -5.17 -6.43 -44.08
CA SER A 23 -5.14 -6.03 -45.48
C SER A 23 -6.00 -7.00 -46.29
N GLY A 24 -7.28 -6.67 -46.46
CA GLY A 24 -8.15 -7.27 -47.48
C GLY A 24 -8.38 -6.25 -48.61
N PRO A 25 -8.29 -6.68 -49.87
CA PRO A 25 -9.42 -6.49 -50.81
C PRO A 25 -9.47 -7.62 -51.89
N PRO A 26 -10.29 -7.52 -52.96
CA PRO A 26 -11.75 -7.41 -52.99
C PRO A 26 -12.42 -8.54 -53.82
N ALA A 27 -13.75 -8.59 -53.85
CA ALA A 27 -14.55 -9.26 -54.90
C ALA A 27 -15.05 -8.19 -55.92
N PRO A 28 -15.61 -8.50 -57.12
CA PRO A 28 -16.12 -9.77 -57.69
C PRO A 28 -15.43 -10.10 -59.06
N ALA A 29 -15.95 -10.79 -60.10
CA ALA A 29 -17.24 -11.42 -60.47
C ALA A 29 -17.03 -12.50 -61.58
N GLY A 30 -18.06 -13.32 -61.88
CA GLY A 30 -18.18 -14.01 -63.19
C GLY A 30 -19.01 -15.32 -63.16
N PRO A 31 -19.72 -15.72 -64.24
CA PRO A 31 -21.07 -16.30 -64.10
C PRO A 31 -21.33 -17.64 -64.80
N VAL A 32 -22.19 -18.50 -64.21
CA VAL A 32 -23.06 -19.46 -64.93
C VAL A 32 -24.36 -19.70 -64.14
N GLU A 33 -25.49 -19.60 -64.83
CA GLU A 33 -26.90 -19.89 -64.45
C GLU A 33 -27.61 -20.32 -65.78
N PRO A 34 -28.78 -21.01 -65.83
CA PRO A 34 -29.65 -21.59 -64.79
C PRO A 34 -29.91 -23.12 -64.96
N ASP A 35 -30.70 -23.72 -64.05
CA ASP A 35 -31.91 -24.46 -64.45
C ASP A 35 -32.90 -24.66 -63.26
N ARG A 36 -34.19 -24.86 -63.59
CA ARG A 36 -35.34 -25.22 -62.75
C ARG A 36 -36.04 -24.09 -61.97
N VAL A 37 -36.96 -23.42 -62.67
CA VAL A 37 -38.14 -22.76 -62.10
C VAL A 37 -39.42 -23.34 -62.73
N GLU A 38 -40.55 -23.16 -62.05
CA GLU A 38 -41.94 -23.48 -62.44
C GLU A 38 -42.36 -24.95 -62.69
N GLY A 39 -43.57 -25.34 -62.22
CA GLY A 39 -44.19 -26.59 -62.68
C GLY A 39 -45.35 -27.22 -61.91
N SER A 40 -45.69 -26.82 -60.68
CA SER A 40 -46.84 -27.43 -59.94
C SER A 40 -48.11 -26.58 -60.02
N VAL A 41 -48.68 -26.47 -61.22
CA VAL A 41 -50.00 -25.86 -61.45
C VAL A 41 -51.10 -26.79 -60.90
N LEU A 42 -51.46 -26.63 -59.63
CA LEU A 42 -52.62 -27.29 -59.04
C LEU A 42 -53.90 -26.63 -59.56
N ARG A 43 -54.57 -27.32 -60.49
CA ARG A 43 -55.76 -26.85 -61.19
C ARG A 43 -57.01 -27.10 -60.34
N PHE A 44 -57.36 -26.16 -59.47
CA PHE A 44 -58.62 -26.20 -58.72
C PHE A 44 -59.81 -25.97 -59.67
N GLY A 45 -60.71 -26.95 -59.77
CA GLY A 45 -61.95 -26.84 -60.53
C GLY A 45 -62.95 -25.87 -59.88
N PRO A 46 -63.85 -25.25 -60.65
CA PRO A 46 -64.83 -24.31 -60.12
C PRO A 46 -65.88 -25.06 -59.29
N GLY A 47 -65.90 -24.84 -57.96
CA GLY A 47 -66.91 -25.46 -57.09
C GLY A 47 -66.58 -25.57 -55.59
N VAL A 48 -65.40 -25.13 -55.12
CA VAL A 48 -65.03 -25.21 -53.69
C VAL A 48 -65.07 -23.85 -52.98
N THR A 49 -66.26 -23.47 -52.51
CA THR A 49 -66.43 -22.41 -51.50
C THR A 49 -66.16 -22.98 -50.10
N ALA A 50 -64.89 -23.13 -49.73
CA ALA A 50 -64.52 -23.36 -48.34
C ALA A 50 -64.46 -22.00 -47.62
N ALA A 51 -65.58 -21.61 -47.00
CA ALA A 51 -65.67 -20.39 -46.20
C ALA A 51 -64.66 -20.41 -45.04
N MET A 52 -63.98 -19.28 -44.80
CA MET A 52 -63.12 -19.10 -43.63
C MET A 52 -63.98 -18.94 -42.36
N PRO A 53 -63.77 -19.73 -41.30
CA PRO A 53 -64.11 -19.33 -39.95
C PRO A 53 -63.10 -18.27 -39.47
N ALA A 54 -63.59 -17.28 -38.73
CA ALA A 54 -62.79 -16.20 -38.17
C ALA A 54 -61.77 -16.71 -37.10
N PRO A 55 -60.77 -15.90 -36.71
CA PRO A 55 -59.68 -16.36 -35.86
C PRO A 55 -60.15 -16.86 -34.48
N PHE A 56 -59.49 -17.93 -34.05
CA PHE A 56 -59.38 -18.42 -32.69
C PHE A 56 -59.24 -17.28 -31.65
N PRO A 57 -59.86 -17.41 -30.45
CA PRO A 57 -59.81 -16.38 -29.42
C PRO A 57 -58.36 -16.10 -28.99
N LEU A 58 -58.07 -14.83 -28.73
CA LEU A 58 -56.78 -14.36 -28.25
C LEU A 58 -56.55 -14.69 -26.76
N ASP A 59 -56.56 -15.97 -26.41
CA ASP A 59 -55.76 -16.46 -25.27
C ASP A 59 -54.31 -16.70 -25.73
N ALA A 60 -53.76 -15.68 -26.37
CA ALA A 60 -52.33 -15.44 -26.38
C ALA A 60 -51.91 -15.02 -24.97
N ALA A 61 -52.00 -15.97 -24.04
CA ALA A 61 -51.13 -16.04 -22.89
C ALA A 61 -49.71 -16.18 -23.43
N VAL A 62 -49.16 -15.06 -23.89
CA VAL A 62 -47.73 -14.85 -24.03
C VAL A 62 -47.21 -14.83 -22.61
N ALA A 63 -47.08 -16.04 -22.06
CA ALA A 63 -45.97 -16.35 -21.21
C ALA A 63 -44.73 -15.94 -22.01
N VAL A 64 -44.33 -14.68 -21.81
CA VAL A 64 -42.99 -14.20 -22.13
C VAL A 64 -42.11 -15.12 -21.32
N ALA A 65 -41.68 -16.23 -21.93
CA ALA A 65 -40.80 -17.20 -21.32
C ALA A 65 -39.55 -16.41 -20.98
N ALA A 66 -39.44 -16.00 -19.70
CA ALA A 66 -38.55 -14.95 -19.29
C ALA A 66 -37.15 -15.40 -19.67
N ALA A 67 -36.61 -14.78 -20.73
CA ALA A 67 -35.44 -15.30 -21.43
C ALA A 67 -34.38 -15.58 -20.36
N PRO A 68 -33.90 -16.82 -20.23
CA PRO A 68 -33.13 -17.23 -19.06
C PRO A 68 -31.96 -16.26 -18.98
N ARG A 69 -31.95 -15.41 -17.93
CA ARG A 69 -31.02 -14.28 -17.80
C ARG A 69 -29.62 -14.87 -17.88
N ARG A 70 -29.04 -14.87 -19.10
CA ARG A 70 -27.82 -15.63 -19.39
C ARG A 70 -26.78 -15.16 -18.38
N ARG A 71 -26.28 -16.08 -17.57
CA ARG A 71 -25.54 -15.77 -16.34
C ARG A 71 -24.21 -15.09 -16.68
N ARG A 72 -24.23 -13.78 -16.95
CA ARG A 72 -23.05 -12.94 -17.21
C ARG A 72 -22.05 -12.98 -16.05
N GLY A 73 -22.50 -13.38 -14.85
CA GLY A 73 -21.64 -13.64 -13.68
C GLY A 73 -20.78 -14.91 -13.74
N ALA A 74 -20.95 -15.81 -14.72
CA ALA A 74 -20.13 -17.02 -14.82
C ALA A 74 -18.66 -16.72 -15.16
N GLY A 75 -18.40 -15.64 -15.91
CA GLY A 75 -17.04 -15.12 -16.17
C GLY A 75 -16.44 -14.48 -14.92
N LEU A 76 -17.17 -13.57 -14.27
CA LEU A 76 -16.70 -12.91 -13.03
C LEU A 76 -16.37 -13.91 -11.91
N ARG A 77 -17.11 -15.02 -11.78
CA ARG A 77 -16.81 -16.07 -10.79
C ARG A 77 -15.41 -16.67 -10.93
N ARG A 78 -14.81 -16.70 -12.13
CA ARG A 78 -13.44 -17.18 -12.34
C ARG A 78 -12.40 -16.20 -11.82
N TYR A 79 -12.67 -14.90 -11.95
CA TYR A 79 -11.80 -13.84 -11.41
C TYR A 79 -12.06 -13.55 -9.92
N ALA A 80 -13.17 -14.02 -9.34
CA ALA A 80 -13.47 -13.81 -7.92
C ALA A 80 -12.35 -14.32 -6.99
N LEU A 81 -11.77 -15.50 -7.28
CA LEU A 81 -10.65 -16.02 -6.49
C LEU A 81 -9.39 -15.16 -6.64
N ALA A 82 -9.05 -14.75 -7.87
CA ALA A 82 -7.92 -13.87 -8.13
C ALA A 82 -8.09 -12.49 -7.47
N ALA A 83 -9.31 -11.93 -7.49
CA ALA A 83 -9.66 -10.68 -6.83
C ALA A 83 -9.60 -10.78 -5.30
N VAL A 84 -10.03 -11.90 -4.72
CA VAL A 84 -9.91 -12.16 -3.27
C VAL A 84 -8.45 -12.30 -2.85
N VAL A 85 -7.62 -13.04 -3.61
CA VAL A 85 -6.18 -13.16 -3.35
C VAL A 85 -5.50 -11.79 -3.48
N LEU A 86 -5.79 -11.01 -4.52
CA LEU A 86 -5.26 -9.67 -4.69
C LEU A 86 -5.68 -8.74 -3.54
N ALA A 87 -6.96 -8.76 -3.15
CA ALA A 87 -7.45 -7.98 -2.02
C ALA A 87 -6.81 -8.41 -0.69
N ALA A 88 -6.59 -9.70 -0.47
CA ALA A 88 -5.90 -10.22 0.72
C ALA A 88 -4.41 -9.81 0.73
N VAL A 89 -3.72 -9.85 -0.41
CA VAL A 89 -2.34 -9.37 -0.54
C VAL A 89 -2.25 -7.85 -0.32
N LEU A 90 -3.16 -7.07 -0.91
CA LEU A 90 -3.21 -5.62 -0.69
C LEU A 90 -3.54 -5.27 0.78
N ALA A 91 -4.47 -5.99 1.41
CA ALA A 91 -4.77 -5.83 2.83
C ALA A 91 -3.58 -6.22 3.72
N TYR A 92 -2.86 -7.29 3.39
CA TYR A 92 -1.66 -7.73 4.10
C TYR A 92 -0.50 -6.74 3.96
N LEU A 93 -0.20 -6.28 2.75
CA LEU A 93 0.81 -5.26 2.49
C LEU A 93 0.44 -3.90 3.12
N GLY A 94 -0.84 -3.53 3.05
CA GLY A 94 -1.39 -2.38 3.77
C GLY A 94 -1.21 -2.52 5.27
N TRP A 95 -1.48 -3.69 5.85
CA TRP A 95 -1.25 -3.97 7.27
C TRP A 95 0.23 -4.00 7.65
N GLN A 96 1.13 -4.47 6.78
CA GLN A 96 2.57 -4.37 7.01
C GLN A 96 3.06 -2.92 6.96
N ARG A 97 2.43 -2.04 6.16
CA ARG A 97 2.86 -0.65 5.98
C ARG A 97 2.22 0.33 6.97
N PHE A 98 0.97 0.09 7.37
CA PHE A 98 0.14 0.95 8.23
C PHE A 98 -0.31 0.25 9.52
N GLY A 99 0.24 -0.93 9.82
CA GLY A 99 -0.07 -1.67 11.03
C GLY A 99 0.23 -0.84 12.29
N PRO A 100 -0.49 -1.08 13.40
CA PRO A 100 -0.32 -0.30 14.62
C PRO A 100 1.12 -0.36 15.10
N GLY A 101 1.76 0.82 15.11
CA GLY A 101 3.16 1.01 15.43
C GLY A 101 3.48 0.70 16.90
N ILE A 102 4.74 0.95 17.27
CA ILE A 102 5.19 0.80 18.65
C ILE A 102 4.37 1.67 19.61
N GLU A 103 3.95 1.10 20.73
CA GLU A 103 3.25 1.84 21.79
C GLU A 103 4.23 2.16 22.93
N VAL A 104 4.08 3.35 23.53
CA VAL A 104 4.92 3.81 24.65
C VAL A 104 4.08 3.97 25.91
N HIS A 105 4.33 3.09 26.87
CA HIS A 105 3.61 3.03 28.13
C HIS A 105 4.19 4.01 29.16
N ASP A 106 5.51 4.02 29.33
CA ASP A 106 6.20 4.79 30.37
C ASP A 106 7.53 5.39 29.86
N VAL A 107 7.99 6.45 30.52
CA VAL A 107 9.26 7.12 30.26
C VAL A 107 9.87 7.56 31.60
N ALA A 108 10.91 6.86 32.03
CA ALA A 108 11.69 7.23 33.21
C ALA A 108 13.03 7.84 32.78
N VAL A 109 13.55 8.82 33.52
CA VAL A 109 14.91 9.35 33.34
C VAL A 109 15.69 9.17 34.63
N SER A 110 16.88 8.61 34.53
CA SER A 110 17.80 8.35 35.63
C SER A 110 19.22 8.82 35.30
N THR A 111 20.01 8.98 36.34
CA THR A 111 21.43 9.36 36.31
C THR A 111 22.03 8.91 37.64
N ASP A 112 23.37 8.93 37.78
CA ASP A 112 24.00 8.76 39.08
C ASP A 112 23.52 9.88 40.05
N PRO A 113 22.88 9.55 41.19
CA PRO A 113 22.41 10.54 42.15
C PRO A 113 23.54 11.28 42.88
N ALA A 114 24.78 10.77 42.85
CA ALA A 114 25.96 11.49 43.35
C ALA A 114 26.35 12.65 42.42
N GLY A 115 25.93 12.61 41.15
CA GLY A 115 26.36 13.53 40.10
C GLY A 115 27.77 13.22 39.58
N PRO A 116 28.20 13.87 38.48
CA PRO A 116 29.55 13.70 37.95
C PRO A 116 30.59 14.31 38.89
N GLY A 117 31.76 13.67 38.99
CA GLY A 117 32.93 14.22 39.66
C GLY A 117 33.55 15.42 38.89
N CYS A 118 34.55 16.07 39.49
CA CYS A 118 35.28 17.19 38.87
C CYS A 118 35.70 16.89 37.43
N ASP A 119 35.41 17.82 36.52
CA ASP A 119 35.77 17.75 35.09
C ASP A 119 35.29 16.47 34.35
N ALA A 120 34.24 15.81 34.88
CA ALA A 120 33.70 14.56 34.34
C ALA A 120 32.42 14.74 33.51
N THR A 121 32.04 13.67 32.83
CA THR A 121 30.81 13.55 32.04
C THR A 121 29.76 12.77 32.81
N ALA A 122 28.56 13.33 32.96
CA ALA A 122 27.38 12.58 33.39
C ALA A 122 26.80 11.81 32.21
N ASP A 123 26.50 10.52 32.41
CA ASP A 123 25.60 9.76 31.53
C ASP A 123 24.20 9.79 32.13
N VAL A 124 23.30 10.51 31.48
CA VAL A 124 21.88 10.57 31.83
C VAL A 124 21.15 9.59 30.92
N VAL A 125 20.49 8.59 31.50
CA VAL A 125 19.83 7.51 30.77
C VAL A 125 18.33 7.63 30.93
N ALA A 126 17.61 7.77 29.82
CA ALA A 126 16.17 7.58 29.80
C ALA A 126 15.82 6.14 29.40
N VAL A 127 14.93 5.52 30.17
CA VAL A 127 14.34 4.21 29.86
C VAL A 127 12.92 4.44 29.39
N VAL A 128 12.67 4.13 28.12
CA VAL A 128 11.33 4.17 27.50
C VAL A 128 10.75 2.76 27.49
N GLY A 129 9.63 2.58 28.19
CA GLY A 129 8.87 1.34 28.26
C GLY A 129 7.93 1.19 27.06
N THR A 130 8.10 0.12 26.29
CA THR A 130 7.38 -0.13 25.04
C THR A 130 6.70 -1.51 25.05
N ASP A 131 5.73 -1.69 24.15
CA ASP A 131 4.96 -2.94 24.03
C ASP A 131 5.73 -4.10 23.36
N GLY A 132 6.98 -3.88 22.95
CA GLY A 132 7.82 -4.88 22.27
C GLY A 132 7.60 -4.96 20.75
N ARG A 133 6.77 -4.09 20.15
CA ARG A 133 6.69 -3.97 18.69
C ARG A 133 7.92 -3.26 18.12
N PRO A 134 8.33 -3.59 16.89
CA PRO A 134 9.34 -2.82 16.20
C PRO A 134 8.79 -1.42 15.87
N GLY A 135 9.63 -0.40 15.99
CA GLY A 135 9.24 0.95 15.63
C GLY A 135 10.38 1.96 15.80
N THR A 136 10.03 3.23 15.65
CA THR A 136 10.97 4.34 15.71
C THR A 136 10.47 5.34 16.76
N LEU A 137 11.35 5.70 17.69
CA LEU A 137 11.12 6.72 18.69
C LEU A 137 11.80 8.01 18.25
N THR A 138 11.07 9.12 18.26
CA THR A 138 11.57 10.45 17.93
C THR A 138 11.61 11.29 19.19
N TYR A 139 12.77 11.82 19.57
CA TYR A 139 12.97 12.48 20.86
C TYR A 139 13.98 13.62 20.78
N ARG A 140 14.01 14.45 21.82
CA ARG A 140 15.06 15.45 22.04
C ARG A 140 15.34 15.62 23.53
N TRP A 141 16.56 16.04 23.83
CA TRP A 141 17.00 16.41 25.17
C TRP A 141 16.97 17.92 25.36
N VAL A 142 16.53 18.37 26.54
CA VAL A 142 16.57 19.76 26.99
C VAL A 142 17.36 19.82 28.28
N ARG A 143 18.38 20.68 28.32
CA ARG A 143 19.27 20.87 29.49
C ARG A 143 18.93 22.16 30.24
N SER A 144 19.27 22.24 31.53
CA SER A 144 19.07 23.46 32.34
C SER A 144 19.88 24.67 31.88
N ASP A 145 20.91 24.48 31.04
CA ASP A 145 21.65 25.58 30.39
C ASP A 145 20.89 26.22 29.21
N GLY A 146 19.67 25.74 28.90
CA GLY A 146 18.84 26.21 27.79
C GLY A 146 19.15 25.54 26.46
N THR A 147 20.24 24.76 26.37
CA THR A 147 20.60 24.00 25.17
C THR A 147 19.60 22.86 24.96
N LYS A 148 19.24 22.67 23.69
CA LYS A 148 18.39 21.58 23.23
C LYS A 148 19.19 20.77 22.24
N SER A 149 19.05 19.45 22.27
CA SER A 149 19.53 18.63 21.16
C SER A 149 18.67 18.86 19.93
N GLU A 150 19.23 18.51 18.77
CA GLU A 150 18.43 18.21 17.59
C GLU A 150 17.44 17.07 17.87
N GLU A 151 16.52 16.88 16.92
CA GLU A 151 15.61 15.74 16.92
C GLU A 151 16.37 14.43 16.64
N LEU A 152 16.50 13.59 17.66
CA LEU A 152 17.13 12.28 17.59
C LEU A 152 16.10 11.20 17.30
N THR A 153 16.56 10.13 16.65
CA THR A 153 15.72 9.03 16.18
C THR A 153 16.33 7.70 16.62
N GLU A 154 15.65 6.99 17.52
CA GLU A 154 16.06 5.64 17.97
C GLU A 154 15.18 4.58 17.29
N ARG A 155 15.79 3.47 16.83
CA ARG A 155 15.03 2.34 16.27
C ARG A 155 14.95 1.22 17.28
N VAL A 156 13.73 0.87 17.70
CA VAL A 156 13.49 -0.21 18.64
C VAL A 156 13.28 -1.52 17.86
N PRO A 157 14.15 -2.54 18.06
CA PRO A 157 13.97 -3.86 17.47
C PRO A 157 12.71 -4.58 17.99
N ARG A 158 12.18 -5.52 17.19
CA ARG A 158 11.08 -6.39 17.62
C ARG A 158 11.51 -7.20 18.86
N GLY A 159 10.65 -7.22 19.88
CA GLY A 159 10.87 -7.92 21.15
C GLY A 159 11.49 -7.06 22.25
N GLN A 160 12.06 -5.89 21.93
CA GLN A 160 12.62 -4.97 22.91
C GLN A 160 11.50 -4.16 23.57
N ARG A 161 11.28 -4.38 24.87
CA ARG A 161 10.30 -3.64 25.71
C ARG A 161 10.90 -2.44 26.45
N GLU A 162 12.21 -2.29 26.40
CA GLU A 162 12.94 -1.14 26.94
C GLU A 162 13.83 -0.58 25.85
N ALA A 163 13.75 0.73 25.61
CA ALA A 163 14.71 1.48 24.82
C ALA A 163 15.48 2.42 25.75
N ARG A 164 16.82 2.42 25.66
CA ARG A 164 17.70 3.26 26.48
C ARG A 164 18.25 4.39 25.63
N LEU A 165 17.90 5.62 26.00
CA LEU A 165 18.34 6.83 25.32
C LEU A 165 19.35 7.51 26.22
N HIS A 166 20.56 7.75 25.71
CA HIS A 166 21.67 8.30 26.48
C HIS A 166 21.87 9.78 26.17
N LEU A 167 22.25 10.55 27.19
CA LEU A 167 22.72 11.92 27.08
C LEU A 167 24.03 12.04 27.86
N LEU A 168 25.13 12.20 27.13
CA LEU A 168 26.44 12.49 27.68
C LEU A 168 26.58 14.01 27.85
N TRP A 169 26.75 14.47 29.09
CA TRP A 169 26.94 15.89 29.40
C TRP A 169 28.20 16.10 30.25
N THR A 170 29.22 16.70 29.63
CA THR A 170 30.49 17.07 30.28
C THR A 170 30.35 18.36 31.08
N PHE A 171 30.82 18.33 32.32
CA PHE A 171 30.97 19.48 33.20
C PHE A 171 32.45 19.82 33.33
N GLN A 172 32.79 21.11 33.47
CA GLN A 172 34.17 21.58 33.63
C GLN A 172 34.25 22.71 34.64
N GLY A 173 35.36 22.78 35.38
CA GLY A 173 35.67 23.80 36.37
C GLY A 173 35.11 23.53 37.77
N THR A 174 35.59 24.31 38.75
CA THR A 174 35.19 24.19 40.16
C THR A 174 33.88 24.93 40.45
N GLY A 175 33.03 24.36 41.31
CA GLY A 175 31.78 24.98 41.73
C GLY A 175 30.70 23.99 42.16
N ASN A 176 29.49 24.52 42.35
CA ASN A 176 28.27 23.76 42.60
C ASN A 176 27.22 24.20 41.57
N TYR A 177 26.71 23.27 40.76
CA TYR A 177 25.74 23.55 39.71
C TYR A 177 24.58 22.56 39.76
N GLN A 178 23.35 23.08 39.79
CA GLN A 178 22.14 22.27 39.71
C GLN A 178 21.81 21.99 38.24
N ALA A 179 22.04 20.74 37.81
CA ALA A 179 21.75 20.27 36.48
C ALA A 179 20.35 19.65 36.42
N LYS A 180 19.56 20.06 35.43
CA LYS A 180 18.34 19.34 35.01
C LYS A 180 18.53 18.82 33.59
N ALA A 181 18.22 17.55 33.39
CA ALA A 181 18.08 16.94 32.08
C ALA A 181 16.63 16.50 31.89
N GLU A 182 16.02 16.92 30.79
CA GLU A 182 14.64 16.60 30.42
C GLU A 182 14.62 15.91 29.06
N LEU A 183 14.06 14.71 29.01
CA LEU A 183 13.72 14.04 27.76
C LEU A 183 12.33 14.50 27.32
N GLN A 184 12.22 14.91 26.06
CA GLN A 184 10.95 15.14 25.38
C GLN A 184 10.81 14.13 24.25
N LEU A 185 9.92 13.14 24.44
CA LEU A 185 9.51 12.21 23.41
C LEU A 185 8.43 12.88 22.55
N LEU A 186 8.62 12.86 21.24
CA LEU A 186 7.78 13.55 20.24
C LEU A 186 6.87 12.57 19.50
N SER A 187 7.38 11.37 19.18
CA SER A 187 6.68 10.30 18.47
C SER A 187 7.12 8.94 19.03
N PRO A 188 6.23 7.93 19.16
CA PRO A 188 4.84 7.87 18.70
C PRO A 188 3.82 8.59 19.60
N ALA A 189 4.20 8.93 20.83
CA ALA A 189 3.36 9.63 21.80
C ALA A 189 4.17 10.77 22.43
N GLN A 190 3.53 11.93 22.61
CA GLN A 190 4.15 13.05 23.29
C GLN A 190 4.20 12.80 24.80
N ARG A 191 5.41 12.62 25.35
CA ARG A 191 5.65 12.46 26.79
C ARG A 191 6.93 13.19 27.18
N THR A 192 6.97 13.69 28.42
CA THR A 192 8.17 14.33 28.98
C THR A 192 8.51 13.70 30.33
N ALA A 193 9.80 13.60 30.60
CA ALA A 193 10.33 13.12 31.87
C ALA A 193 11.67 13.81 32.15
N SER A 194 11.99 14.06 33.42
CA SER A 194 13.19 14.80 33.77
C SER A 194 13.83 14.32 35.05
N VAL A 195 15.15 14.41 35.12
CA VAL A 195 15.94 14.16 36.32
C VAL A 195 16.74 15.42 36.69
N ASN A 196 16.89 15.63 37.99
CA ASN A 196 17.73 16.69 38.55
C ASN A 196 18.92 16.03 39.27
N PHE A 197 20.11 16.58 39.10
CA PHE A 197 21.32 16.15 39.80
C PHE A 197 22.23 17.36 40.05
N THR A 198 23.14 17.26 41.01
CA THR A 198 24.02 18.37 41.39
C THR A 198 25.47 18.04 41.02
N TYR A 199 26.07 18.81 40.12
CA TYR A 199 27.52 18.79 39.94
C TYR A 199 28.18 19.49 41.13
N ARG A 200 29.16 18.84 41.76
CA ARG A 200 29.92 19.37 42.90
C ARG A 200 31.40 19.12 42.71
N CYS A 201 32.15 20.20 42.51
CA CYS A 201 33.60 20.17 42.47
C CYS A 201 34.19 21.21 43.43
N SER A 202 34.69 20.73 44.57
CA SER A 202 35.56 21.50 45.46
C SER A 202 36.99 21.53 44.93
N ARG A 203 37.68 22.66 45.13
CA ARG A 203 39.10 22.83 44.81
C ARG A 203 39.99 22.07 45.80
#